data_AF-A0A1E5NZ75-F1
#
_entry.id   AF-A0A1E5NZ75-F1
#
_cell.length_a   1.000
_cell.length_b   1.000
_cell.length_c   1.000
_cell.angle_alpha   90.00
_cell.angle_beta   90.00
_cell.angle_gamma   90.00
#
_symmetry.space_group_name_H-M   'P 1'
#
loop_
_entity.id
_entity.type
_entity.pdbx_description
1 polymer ?
#
loop_
_entity_poly.entity_id
_entity_poly.type
_entity_poly.pdbx_seq_one_letter_code
_entity_poly.pdbx_strand_id
1 'polypeptide(L)' 'MDFEIRENRGAGGGKRLARERAAHFQLVEQGYSTREAARIIDTNLRTGKRWHNGWHTPRSSKTAERPFD' A
#
# COMPACT_ATOMS: atom_id res chain seq x y z
N MET A 1 16.54 10.47 0.36
CA MET A 1 15.79 10.34 -0.90
C MET A 1 15.05 11.64 -1.19
N ASP A 2 15.33 12.28 -2.31
CA ASP A 2 14.50 13.38 -2.83
C ASP A 2 13.28 12.77 -3.52
N PHE A 3 12.18 12.62 -2.78
CA PHE A 3 10.91 12.18 -3.36
C PHE A 3 9.95 13.37 -3.47
N GLU A 4 9.75 13.84 -4.69
CA GLU A 4 8.80 14.91 -4.98
C GLU A 4 7.38 14.33 -5.07
N ILE A 5 6.53 14.70 -4.11
CA ILE A 5 5.13 14.26 -4.04
C ILE A 5 4.36 14.96 -5.16
N ARG A 6 3.78 14.19 -6.08
CA ARG A 6 2.98 14.72 -7.19
C ARG A 6 1.74 15.45 -6.66
N GLU A 7 1.59 16.72 -7.07
CA GLU A 7 0.49 17.58 -6.65
C GLU A 7 -0.88 17.11 -7.21
N ASN A 8 -0.90 16.54 -8.41
CA ASN A 8 -2.14 16.06 -9.05
C ASN A 8 -2.36 14.55 -8.86
N ARG A 9 -3.09 14.20 -7.79
CA ARG A 9 -3.63 12.86 -7.51
C ARG A 9 -5.10 12.75 -7.92
N GLY A 10 -5.41 13.00 -9.20
CA GLY A 10 -6.74 12.69 -9.75
C GLY A 10 -7.10 11.20 -9.61
N ALA A 11 -8.41 10.89 -9.53
CA ALA A 11 -8.97 9.54 -9.40
C ALA A 11 -8.69 8.65 -10.64
N GLY A 12 -7.45 8.16 -10.78
CA GLY A 12 -7.01 7.31 -11.88
C GLY A 12 -6.33 6.06 -11.37
N GLY A 13 -6.79 4.89 -11.84
CA GLY A 13 -6.47 3.57 -11.29
C GLY A 13 -5.00 3.12 -11.30
N GLY A 14 -4.80 1.87 -10.89
CA GLY A 14 -3.55 1.28 -10.39
C GLY A 14 -2.28 1.30 -11.25
N LYS A 15 -2.31 1.79 -12.49
CA LYS A 15 -1.10 2.01 -13.32
C LYS A 15 -0.33 3.28 -12.93
N ARG A 16 -0.97 4.28 -12.32
CA ARG A 16 -0.35 5.60 -12.06
C ARG A 16 0.63 5.61 -10.88
N LEU A 17 0.53 4.63 -9.98
CA LEU A 17 1.27 4.58 -8.70
C LEU A 17 2.59 3.79 -8.75
N ALA A 18 3.15 3.53 -9.93
CA ALA A 18 4.37 2.71 -10.06
C ALA A 18 5.61 3.40 -9.46
N ARG A 19 5.74 4.74 -9.59
CA ARG A 19 6.87 5.48 -8.98
C ARG A 19 6.73 5.54 -7.47
N GLU A 20 5.51 5.74 -6.99
CA GLU A 20 5.14 5.76 -5.58
C GLU A 20 5.41 4.39 -4.94
N ARG A 21 5.12 3.30 -5.66
CA ARG A 21 5.46 1.94 -5.23
C ARG A 21 6.98 1.74 -5.16
N ALA A 22 7.74 2.20 -6.14
CA ALA A 22 9.20 2.11 -6.12
C ALA A 22 9.80 2.91 -4.95
N ALA A 23 9.32 4.14 -4.72
CA ALA A 23 9.74 4.98 -3.60
C ALA A 23 9.36 4.36 -2.25
N HIS A 24 8.17 3.75 -2.15
CA HIS A 24 7.77 2.99 -0.97
C HIS A 24 8.76 1.86 -0.66
N PHE A 25 9.18 1.08 -1.67
CA PHE A 25 10.17 0.02 -1.46
C PHE A 25 11.54 0.56 -1.05
N GLN A 26 12.00 1.64 -1.67
CA GLN A 26 13.25 2.30 -1.26
C GLN A 26 13.20 2.78 0.19
N LEU A 27 12.08 3.35 0.64
CA LEU A 27 11.91 3.79 2.03
C LEU A 27 11.93 2.59 2.99
N VAL A 28 11.25 1.50 2.64
CA VAL A 28 11.27 0.27 3.47
C VAL A 28 12.67 -0.34 3.52
N GLU A 29 13.42 -0.34 2.42
CA GLU A 29 14.81 -0.82 2.35
C GLU A 29 15.77 0.00 3.23
N GLN A 30 15.50 1.30 3.40
CA GLN A 30 16.21 2.17 4.35
C GLN A 30 15.82 1.94 5.82
N GLY A 31 14.85 1.06 6.08
CA GLY A 31 14.38 0.74 7.44
C GLY A 31 13.13 1.51 7.90
N TYR A 32 12.50 2.31 7.04
CA TYR A 32 11.23 2.97 7.39
C TYR A 32 10.08 1.97 7.45
N SER A 33 9.18 2.16 8.41
CA SER A 33 7.97 1.34 8.48
C SER A 33 7.03 1.64 7.31
N THR A 34 6.21 0.66 6.90
CA THR A 34 5.19 0.83 5.84
C THR A 34 4.28 2.04 6.08
N ARG A 35 4.03 2.38 7.35
CA ARG A 35 3.20 3.52 7.77
C ARG A 35 3.92 4.85 7.55
N GLU A 36 5.21 4.92 7.86
CA GLU A 36 6.02 6.11 7.61
C GLU A 36 6.24 6.31 6.12
N ALA A 37 6.57 5.24 5.40
CA ALA A 37 6.69 5.27 3.95
C ALA A 37 5.40 5.79 3.30
N ALA A 38 4.23 5.27 3.70
CA ALA A 38 2.93 5.73 3.19
C ALA A 38 2.64 7.21 3.51
N ARG A 39 3.07 7.72 4.67
CA ARG A 39 2.93 9.14 5.03
C ARG A 39 3.85 10.02 4.19
N ILE A 40 5.10 9.60 3.95
CA ILE A 40 6.09 10.35 3.16
C ILE A 40 5.65 10.47 1.69
N ILE A 41 5.15 9.39 1.09
CA ILE A 41 4.69 9.39 -0.32
C ILE A 41 3.23 9.87 -0.48
N ASP A 42 2.60 10.29 0.62
CA ASP A 42 1.17 10.59 0.77
C ASP A 42 0.25 9.59 0.03
N THR A 43 0.35 8.33 0.41
CA THR A 43 -0.46 7.23 -0.14
C THR A 43 -1.29 6.59 0.96
N ASN A 44 -2.48 6.10 0.61
CA ASN A 44 -3.34 5.41 1.57
C ASN A 44 -2.58 4.22 2.21
N LEU A 45 -2.59 4.14 3.55
CA LEU A 45 -1.93 3.07 4.30
C LEU A 45 -2.34 1.66 3.82
N ARG A 46 -3.59 1.47 3.43
CA ARG A 46 -4.10 0.19 2.90
C ARG A 46 -3.45 -0.17 1.56
N THR A 47 -3.13 0.82 0.75
CA THR A 47 -2.40 0.65 -0.51
C THR A 47 -0.93 0.29 -0.26
N GLY A 48 -0.25 1.00 0.66
CA GLY A 48 1.13 0.66 1.07
C GLY A 48 1.23 -0.75 1.66
N LYS A 49 0.31 -1.12 2.54
CA LYS A 49 0.20 -2.50 3.08
C LYS A 49 -0.03 -3.54 1.99
N ARG A 50 -0.84 -3.24 0.97
CA ARG A 50 -1.07 -4.16 -0.17
C ARG A 50 0.18 -4.31 -1.05
N TRP A 51 0.99 -3.26 -1.19
CA TRP A 51 2.26 -3.37 -1.93
C TRP A 51 3.28 -4.22 -1.16
N HIS A 52 3.35 -4.04 0.15
CA HIS A 52 4.24 -4.81 1.02
C HIS A 52 3.82 -6.28 1.15
N ASN A 53 2.53 -6.54 1.46
CA ASN A 53 2.03 -7.89 1.75
C ASN A 53 1.58 -8.66 0.49
N GLY A 54 1.70 -8.06 -0.69
CA GLY A 54 1.15 -8.61 -1.93
C GLY A 54 -0.38 -8.49 -2.04
N TRP A 55 -0.87 -8.62 -3.27
CA TRP A 55 -2.31 -8.47 -3.61
C TRP A 55 -3.18 -9.63 -3.11
N HIS A 56 -2.56 -10.71 -2.61
CA HIS A 56 -3.23 -11.93 -2.19
C HIS A 56 -3.66 -11.96 -0.73
N THR A 57 -3.61 -10.87 0.03
CA THR A 57 -4.26 -10.89 1.35
C THR A 57 -5.76 -11.09 1.14
N PRO A 58 -6.31 -12.28 1.44
CA PRO A 58 -7.74 -12.48 1.29
C PRO A 58 -8.38 -11.47 2.24
N ARG A 59 -9.34 -10.70 1.74
CA ARG A 59 -10.27 -10.01 2.63
C ARG A 59 -10.84 -11.14 3.46
N SER A 60 -10.50 -11.20 4.75
CA SER A 60 -11.12 -12.12 5.70
C SER A 60 -12.62 -12.06 5.43
N SER A 61 -13.13 -13.07 4.73
CA SER A 61 -14.54 -13.38 4.70
C SER A 61 -14.80 -13.94 6.09
N LYS A 62 -15.02 -13.02 7.03
CA LYS A 62 -15.73 -13.36 8.25
C LYS A 62 -17.10 -13.88 7.78
N THR A 63 -17.50 -15.02 8.35
CA THR A 63 -18.69 -15.82 8.02
C THR A 63 -18.39 -17.01 7.10
N ALA A 64 -17.70 -18.02 7.63
CA ALA A 64 -18.11 -19.39 7.41
C ALA A 64 -18.82 -19.81 8.71
N GLU A 65 -20.14 -19.77 8.63
CA GLU A 65 -21.04 -20.18 9.70
C GLU A 65 -20.79 -21.66 10.00
N ARG A 66 -20.82 -22.00 11.29
CA ARG A 66 -20.67 -23.36 11.80
C ARG A 66 -21.77 -24.26 11.20
N PRO A 67 -21.47 -25.42 10.60
CA PRO A 67 -22.37 -26.54 10.72
C PRO A 67 -22.09 -27.24 12.05
N PHE A 68 -23.12 -27.31 12.90
CA PHE A 68 -23.23 -28.38 13.88
C PHE A 68 -23.42 -29.68 13.10
N ASP A 69 -22.59 -30.68 13.37
CA ASP A 69 -22.95 -32.10 13.37
C ASP A 69 -22.13 -32.78 14.48
#